data_AF-A0A6G0VM52-F1
#
_entry.id   AF-A0A6G0VM52-F1
#
_cell.length_a   1.000
_cell.length_b   1.000
_cell.length_c   1.000
_cell.angle_alpha   90.00
_cell.angle_beta   90.00
_cell.angle_gamma   90.00
#
_symmetry.space_group_name_H-M   'P 1'
#
loop_
_entity.id
_entity.type
_entity.pdbx_description
1 polymer ?
#
loop_
_entity_poly.entity_id
_entity_poly.type
_entity_poly.pdbx_seq_one_letter_code
_entity_poly.pdbx_strand_id
1 'polypeptide(L)'
;MNAFRRNNDSRPVVYLDETWVNQNHTRGYIWQNSDNTEGLKVPIGKGGRLIVCHAGSPLFGFVKNSKLVFRCKSSSSEDYHSQMNATVFEK
;
A
#
# COMPACT_ATOMS: atom_id res chain seq x y z
N MET A 1 -6.19 18.16 -7.17
CA MET A 1 -7.49 17.52 -6.83
C MET A 1 -8.25 17.27 -8.14
N ASN A 2 -8.54 16.01 -8.47
CA ASN A 2 -8.94 15.56 -9.81
C ASN A 2 -10.22 16.23 -10.35
N ALA A 3 -10.16 16.75 -11.58
CA ALA A 3 -11.21 17.55 -12.22
C ALA A 3 -12.53 16.79 -12.52
N PHE A 4 -12.54 15.46 -12.41
CA PHE A 4 -13.71 14.62 -12.67
C PHE A 4 -14.93 14.89 -11.77
N ARG A 5 -14.75 15.58 -10.63
CA ARG A 5 -15.85 15.94 -9.72
C ARG A 5 -16.72 17.12 -10.19
N ARG A 6 -16.36 17.82 -11.28
CA ARG A 6 -17.02 19.06 -11.70
C ARG A 6 -18.21 18.89 -12.64
N ASN A 7 -18.48 17.67 -13.13
CA ASN A 7 -19.45 17.46 -14.21
C ASN A 7 -20.86 17.02 -13.80
N ASN A 8 -21.24 17.17 -12.52
CA ASN A 8 -22.58 16.77 -12.03
C ASN A 8 -22.94 15.29 -12.35
N ASP A 9 -21.93 14.44 -12.55
CA ASP A 9 -22.10 13.02 -12.87
C ASP A 9 -22.56 12.29 -11.60
N SER A 10 -23.74 11.70 -11.65
CA SER A 10 -24.36 10.98 -10.53
C SER A 10 -23.88 9.54 -10.41
N ARG A 11 -23.07 9.04 -11.35
CA ARG A 11 -22.58 7.66 -11.31
C ARG A 11 -21.55 7.50 -10.19
N PRO A 12 -21.53 6.34 -9.51
CA PRO A 12 -20.50 6.06 -8.52
C PRO A 12 -19.10 6.05 -9.16
N VAL A 13 -18.18 6.81 -8.57
CA VAL A 13 -16.77 6.82 -8.97
C VAL A 13 -16.01 5.79 -8.16
N VAL A 14 -15.28 4.91 -8.84
CA VAL A 14 -14.34 3.96 -8.24
C VAL A 14 -12.93 4.43 -8.57
N TYR A 15 -12.13 4.67 -7.54
CA TYR A 15 -10.71 4.96 -7.64
C TYR A 15 -9.94 3.66 -7.48
N LEU A 16 -8.94 3.46 -8.32
CA LEU A 16 -7.97 2.37 -8.25
C LEU A 16 -6.61 3.00 -8.07
N ASP A 17 -5.81 2.45 -7.16
CA ASP A 17 -4.44 2.88 -6.97
C ASP A 17 -3.53 1.71 -6.56
N GLU A 18 -2.25 1.89 -6.80
CA GLU A 18 -1.19 0.98 -6.38
C GLU A 18 -0.30 1.67 -5.34
N THR A 19 0.01 0.96 -4.26
CA THR A 19 0.99 1.40 -3.27
C THR A 19 1.87 0.23 -2.83
N TRP A 20 2.89 0.54 -2.03
CA TRP A 20 3.77 -0.45 -1.45
C TRP A 20 4.10 -0.14 0.00
N VAL A 21 4.35 -1.19 0.77
CA VAL A 21 4.80 -1.09 2.16
C VAL A 21 5.95 -2.07 2.39
N ASN A 22 6.93 -1.64 3.16
CA ASN A 22 8.04 -2.50 3.57
C ASN A 22 7.56 -3.41 4.71
N GLN A 23 7.97 -4.67 4.69
CA GLN A 23 7.61 -5.65 5.72
C GLN A 23 8.02 -5.20 7.12
N ASN A 24 9.18 -4.54 7.24
CA ASN A 24 9.68 -4.03 8.51
C ASN A 24 9.30 -2.54 8.71
N HIS A 25 8.24 -2.06 8.05
CA HIS A 25 7.77 -0.68 8.24
C HIS A 25 7.34 -0.48 9.70
N THR A 26 8.01 0.45 10.37
CA THR A 26 7.85 0.68 11.80
C THR A 26 8.05 2.15 12.13
N ARG A 27 7.66 2.56 13.34
CA ARG A 27 7.88 3.92 13.82
C ARG A 27 9.37 4.15 14.06
N GLY A 28 9.87 5.35 13.70
CA GLY A 28 11.27 5.72 13.92
C GLY A 28 11.60 6.06 15.38
N TYR A 29 10.57 6.37 16.19
CA TYR A 29 10.72 6.78 17.57
C TYR A 29 9.67 6.11 18.45
N ILE A 30 10.08 5.79 19.68
CA ILE A 30 9.21 5.30 20.74
C ILE A 30 9.57 6.01 22.05
N TRP A 31 8.65 5.99 23.01
CA TRP A 31 8.95 6.35 24.38
C TRP A 31 9.70 5.21 25.07
N GLN A 32 10.66 5.54 25.92
CA GLN A 32 11.41 4.59 26.74
C GLN A 32 11.08 4.78 28.21
N ASN A 33 11.08 3.67 28.95
CA ASN A 33 11.02 3.68 30.40
C ASN A 33 12.37 4.09 31.00
N SER A 34 12.39 4.46 32.28
CA SER A 34 13.59 4.88 33.01
C SER A 34 14.72 3.86 32.97
N ASP A 35 14.36 2.58 32.89
CA ASP A 35 15.30 1.46 33.01
C ASP A 35 15.90 1.06 31.64
N ASN A 36 15.48 1.72 30.54
CA ASN A 36 15.87 1.41 29.16
C ASN A 36 15.67 -0.07 28.76
N THR A 37 14.78 -0.78 29.45
CA THR A 37 14.49 -2.19 29.20
C THR A 37 13.43 -2.38 28.12
N GLU A 38 12.62 -1.36 27.88
CA GLU A 38 11.71 -1.28 26.75
C GLU A 38 12.40 -0.64 25.55
N GLY A 39 12.11 -1.15 24.36
CA GLY A 39 12.84 -0.82 23.15
C GLY A 39 12.09 -1.25 21.91
N LEU A 40 12.31 -0.53 20.81
CA LEU A 40 11.74 -0.88 19.53
C LEU A 40 12.45 -2.14 19.01
N LYS A 41 11.83 -3.31 19.24
CA LYS A 41 12.35 -4.60 18.77
C LYS A 41 11.96 -4.80 17.31
N VAL A 42 12.61 -4.07 16.41
CA VAL A 42 12.35 -4.17 14.98
C VAL A 42 13.48 -4.92 14.26
N PRO A 43 13.16 -5.74 13.24
CA PRO A 43 14.18 -6.37 12.43
C PRO A 43 15.03 -5.32 11.71
N ILE A 44 16.33 -5.60 11.55
CA ILE A 44 17.26 -4.70 10.85
C ILE A 44 16.89 -4.63 9.36
N GLY A 45 16.85 -3.41 8.82
CA GLY A 45 16.58 -3.15 7.40
C GLY A 45 15.09 -3.12 7.05
N LYS A 46 14.77 -2.79 5.79
CA LYS A 46 13.39 -2.61 5.31
C LYS A 46 12.61 -3.93 5.19
N GLY A 47 13.29 -5.07 5.07
CA GLY A 47 12.65 -6.36 4.76
C GLY A 47 12.08 -6.38 3.34
N GLY A 48 11.28 -7.41 3.03
CA GLY A 48 10.65 -7.51 1.71
C GLY A 48 9.61 -6.41 1.48
N ARG A 49 9.38 -6.05 0.22
CA ARG A 49 8.32 -5.09 -0.15
C ARG A 49 7.02 -5.84 -0.45
N LEU A 50 5.91 -5.37 0.12
CA LEU A 50 4.56 -5.78 -0.25
C LEU A 50 3.99 -4.74 -1.20
N ILE A 51 3.37 -5.20 -2.29
CA ILE A 51 2.63 -4.38 -3.23
C ILE A 51 1.15 -4.58 -2.94
N VAL A 52 0.41 -3.47 -2.91
CA VAL A 52 -1.02 -3.42 -2.62
C VAL A 52 -1.71 -2.64 -3.73
N CYS A 53 -2.65 -3.28 -4.42
CA CYS A 53 -3.57 -2.63 -5.32
C CYS A 53 -4.99 -2.81 -4.78
N HIS A 54 -5.77 -1.73 -4.73
CA HIS A 54 -7.13 -1.78 -4.20
C HIS A 54 -8.02 -0.73 -4.88
N ALA A 55 -9.29 -1.06 -5.07
CA ALA A 55 -10.30 -0.14 -5.53
C ALA A 55 -11.24 0.35 -4.41
N GLY A 56 -11.62 1.63 -4.44
CA GLY A 56 -12.55 2.20 -3.45
C GLY A 56 -13.36 3.37 -4.00
N SER A 57 -14.50 3.64 -3.37
CA SER A 57 -15.40 4.74 -3.70
C SER A 57 -15.73 5.55 -2.46
N PRO A 58 -15.94 6.88 -2.58
CA PRO A 58 -16.50 7.69 -1.50
C PRO A 58 -17.90 7.23 -1.07
N LEU A 59 -18.67 6.58 -1.97
CA LEU A 59 -20.07 6.24 -1.72
C LEU A 59 -20.23 4.95 -0.88
N PHE A 60 -19.37 3.96 -1.10
CA PHE A 60 -19.50 2.63 -0.51
C PHE A 60 -18.19 2.07 0.06
N GLY A 61 -17.14 2.89 0.16
CA GLY A 61 -15.84 2.47 0.67
C GLY A 61 -15.12 1.53 -0.29
N PHE A 62 -14.39 0.57 0.26
CA PHE A 62 -13.62 -0.40 -0.52
C PHE A 62 -14.51 -1.38 -1.29
N VAL A 63 -14.19 -1.60 -2.57
CA VAL A 63 -14.92 -2.59 -3.40
C VAL A 63 -14.60 -3.99 -2.87
N LYS A 64 -15.64 -4.76 -2.53
CA LYS A 64 -15.50 -6.14 -2.04
C LYS A 64 -14.72 -6.98 -3.05
N ASN A 65 -13.77 -7.78 -2.57
CA ASN A 65 -12.91 -8.65 -3.37
C ASN A 65 -12.00 -7.95 -4.39
N SER A 66 -11.82 -6.63 -4.33
CA SER A 66 -10.91 -5.89 -5.24
C SER A 66 -9.47 -5.75 -4.73
N LYS A 67 -9.17 -6.31 -3.55
CA LYS A 67 -7.85 -6.22 -2.93
C LYS A 67 -6.90 -7.23 -3.56
N LEU A 68 -5.81 -6.75 -4.11
CA LEU A 68 -4.68 -7.55 -4.53
C LEU A 68 -3.44 -7.19 -3.69
N VAL A 69 -2.90 -8.17 -2.97
CA VAL A 69 -1.68 -8.00 -2.15
C VAL A 69 -0.72 -9.13 -2.43
N PHE A 70 0.52 -8.79 -2.79
CA PHE A 70 1.56 -9.78 -3.03
C PHE A 70 2.95 -9.23 -2.68
N ARG A 71 3.91 -10.15 -2.51
CA ARG A 71 5.30 -9.79 -2.22
C ARG A 71 6.04 -9.48 -3.51
N CYS A 72 6.74 -8.35 -3.55
CA CYS A 72 7.66 -8.01 -4.62
C CYS A 72 8.76 -9.08 -4.73
N LYS A 73 9.06 -9.53 -5.95
CA LYS A 73 10.06 -10.57 -6.21
C LYS A 73 11.44 -10.01 -6.59
N SER A 74 11.53 -8.74 -6.97
CA SER A 74 12.77 -8.11 -7.44
C SER A 74 13.63 -7.53 -6.31
N SER A 75 14.95 -7.64 -6.44
CA SER A 75 15.95 -7.07 -5.54
C SER A 75 16.23 -5.61 -5.90
N SER A 76 15.51 -4.68 -5.26
CA SER A 76 15.85 -3.25 -5.02
C SER A 76 16.28 -2.33 -6.17
N SER A 77 16.44 -2.80 -7.42
CA SER A 77 17.06 -2.03 -8.52
C SER A 77 16.18 -1.87 -9.77
N GLU A 78 15.07 -2.60 -9.88
CA GLU A 78 14.19 -2.51 -11.05
C GLU A 78 13.07 -1.50 -10.83
N ASP A 79 12.57 -0.96 -11.95
CA ASP A 79 11.41 -0.09 -12.03
C ASP A 79 10.33 -0.52 -11.03
N TYR A 80 9.91 0.45 -10.22
CA TYR A 80 8.93 0.29 -9.15
C TYR A 80 7.59 -0.27 -9.68
N HIS A 81 7.27 -0.05 -10.95
CA HIS A 81 6.03 -0.51 -11.59
C HIS A 81 6.16 -1.81 -12.37
N SER A 82 7.34 -2.47 -12.38
CA SER A 82 7.54 -3.70 -13.15
C SER A 82 6.72 -4.90 -12.64
N GLN A 83 6.44 -4.93 -11.34
CA GLN A 83 5.85 -6.09 -10.68
C GLN A 83 4.33 -6.11 -10.74
N MET A 84 3.70 -4.93 -10.74
CA MET A 84 2.28 -4.80 -11.00
C MET A 84 2.08 -4.64 -12.51
N ASN A 85 1.62 -5.71 -13.15
CA ASN A 85 1.43 -5.76 -14.60
C ASN A 85 0.06 -6.37 -14.94
N ALA A 86 -0.29 -6.37 -16.22
CA ALA A 86 -1.59 -6.86 -16.70
C ALA A 86 -1.89 -8.30 -16.21
N THR A 87 -0.94 -9.21 -16.31
CA THR A 87 -1.10 -10.61 -15.86
C THR A 87 -1.36 -10.73 -14.35
N VAL A 88 -0.81 -9.82 -13.55
CA VAL A 88 -1.07 -9.77 -12.10
C VAL A 88 -2.41 -9.12 -11.81
N PHE A 89 -2.79 -8.08 -12.56
CA PHE A 89 -4.05 -7.35 -12.41
C PHE A 89 -5.29 -8.16 -12.82
N GLU A 90 -5.15 -9.09 -13.76
CA GLU A 90 -6.23 -9.95 -14.24
C GLU A 90 -6.59 -11.10 -13.27
N LYS A 91 -5.85 -11.26 -12.16
CA LYS A 91 -6.13 -12.27 -11.14
C LYS A 91 -7.24 -11.86 -10.20
#